data_AF-A0A9W7LE80-F1
#
_entry.id   AF-A0A9W7LE80-F1
#
_cell.length_a   1.000
_cell.length_b   1.000
_cell.length_c   1.000
_cell.angle_alpha   90.00
_cell.angle_beta   90.00
_cell.angle_gamma   90.00
#
_symmetry.space_group_name_H-M   'P 1'
#
loop_
_entity.id
_entity.type
_entity.pdbx_description
1 polymer ?
#
loop_
_entity_poly.entity_id
_entity_poly.type
_entity_poly.pdbx_seq_one_letter_code
_entity_poly.pdbx_strand_id
1 'polypeptide(L)'
;MNTSTSTSLPQGGSAASEALKNFRDAVLDLANATGMDLGSCVVSKLKLNALKYPVKLCRGRAGKYTEYTEVTGIDQSVESQQKEEHKEQAEVTPERGAKETPDSRKRKAAGEDETNTASSRTPPPSELPIQDIIKMVNTFVQERDWDQFHTPRNVALALLGEAGELCEIFQWLGDEADGKVDVKGKWEKKERTHLGQELADVTIYSIRLATLQGIPYV
;
A
#
# COMPACT_ATOMS: atom_id res chain seq x y z
N MET A 1 55.59 14.54 2.55
CA MET A 1 54.45 14.90 1.67
C MET A 1 53.22 14.26 2.28
N ASN A 2 52.42 15.02 3.02
CA ASN A 2 51.16 14.54 3.59
C ASN A 2 50.04 14.80 2.59
N THR A 3 49.47 13.73 2.03
CA THR A 3 48.23 13.80 1.26
C THR A 3 47.06 13.71 2.23
N SER A 4 46.54 14.87 2.64
CA SER A 4 45.26 14.96 3.34
C SER A 4 44.14 14.55 2.40
N THR A 5 43.64 13.32 2.53
CA THR A 5 42.35 12.91 1.98
C THR A 5 41.25 13.64 2.74
N SER A 6 40.76 14.72 2.12
CA SER A 6 39.54 15.41 2.50
C SER A 6 38.35 14.49 2.21
N THR A 7 37.94 13.70 3.20
CA THR A 7 36.68 12.97 3.16
C THR A 7 35.54 14.00 3.28
N SER A 8 35.00 14.41 2.14
CA SER A 8 33.78 15.22 2.10
C SER A 8 32.62 14.43 2.70
N LEU A 9 31.95 15.00 3.69
CA LEU A 9 30.67 14.49 4.19
C LEU A 9 29.68 14.33 3.02
N PRO A 10 28.86 13.27 2.99
CA PRO A 10 27.85 13.11 1.95
C PRO A 10 26.88 14.29 2.04
N GLN A 11 26.59 14.91 0.90
CA GLN A 11 25.55 15.92 0.82
C GLN A 11 24.24 15.29 1.27
N GLY A 12 23.69 15.71 2.40
CA GLY A 12 22.58 15.02 3.10
C GLY A 12 21.32 14.79 2.27
N GLY A 13 21.17 15.47 1.13
CA GLY A 13 20.10 15.24 0.16
C GLY A 13 20.20 13.93 -0.64
N SER A 14 21.41 13.38 -0.88
CA SER A 14 21.54 12.16 -1.70
C SER A 14 21.21 10.90 -0.89
N ALA A 15 21.71 10.78 0.34
CA ALA A 15 21.51 9.60 1.17
C ALA A 15 20.03 9.40 1.58
N ALA A 16 19.34 10.48 1.95
CA ALA A 16 17.91 10.41 2.28
C ALA A 16 17.05 10.07 1.04
N SER A 17 17.41 10.61 -0.13
CA SER A 17 16.74 10.29 -1.39
C SER A 17 16.95 8.83 -1.79
N GLU A 18 18.18 8.33 -1.70
CA GLU A 18 18.50 6.92 -1.97
C GLU A 18 17.78 5.98 -1.00
N ALA A 19 17.76 6.31 0.30
CA ALA A 19 17.05 5.50 1.30
C ALA A 19 15.55 5.42 1.01
N LEU A 20 14.90 6.53 0.66
CA LEU A 20 13.47 6.53 0.29
C LEU A 20 13.20 5.74 -0.99
N LYS A 21 14.08 5.82 -2.00
CA LYS A 21 13.98 5.04 -3.23
C LYS A 21 14.11 3.56 -2.96
N ASN A 22 15.13 3.15 -2.22
CA ASN A 22 15.33 1.75 -1.84
C ASN A 22 14.15 1.20 -1.04
N PHE A 23 13.60 2.02 -0.13
CA PHE A 23 12.42 1.63 0.65
C PHE A 23 11.18 1.45 -0.24
N ARG A 24 10.91 2.40 -1.14
CA ARG A 24 9.83 2.28 -2.14
C ARG A 24 10.00 1.01 -2.98
N ASP A 25 11.21 0.75 -3.47
CA ASP A 25 11.51 -0.39 -4.33
C ASP A 25 11.29 -1.71 -3.58
N ALA A 26 11.69 -1.78 -2.30
CA ALA A 26 11.42 -2.94 -1.45
C ALA A 26 9.90 -3.19 -1.24
N VAL A 27 9.10 -2.13 -1.04
CA VAL A 27 7.64 -2.25 -0.92
C VAL A 27 7.00 -2.71 -2.24
N LEU A 28 7.49 -2.20 -3.38
CA LEU A 28 7.05 -2.63 -4.70
C LEU A 28 7.39 -4.11 -4.96
N ASP A 29 8.61 -4.53 -4.63
CA ASP A 29 9.04 -5.92 -4.77
C ASP A 29 8.22 -6.85 -3.89
N LEU A 30 7.91 -6.45 -2.66
CA LEU A 30 7.03 -7.20 -1.76
C LEU A 30 5.60 -7.31 -2.32
N ALA A 31 5.03 -6.22 -2.83
CA ALA A 31 3.72 -6.24 -3.49
C ALA A 31 3.71 -7.19 -4.69
N ASN A 32 4.76 -7.16 -5.52
CA ASN A 32 4.91 -8.06 -6.66
C ASN A 32 5.04 -9.53 -6.23
N ALA A 33 5.86 -9.81 -5.22
CA ALA A 33 6.07 -11.16 -4.69
C ALA A 33 4.77 -11.76 -4.12
N THR A 34 3.98 -10.93 -3.46
CA THR A 34 2.67 -11.28 -2.86
C THR A 34 1.51 -11.24 -3.86
N GLY A 35 1.73 -10.76 -5.09
CA GLY A 35 0.70 -10.63 -6.12
C GLY A 35 -0.36 -9.56 -5.79
N MET A 36 0.02 -8.54 -5.03
CA MET A 36 -0.80 -7.38 -4.68
C MET A 36 -0.56 -6.25 -5.68
N ASP A 37 -1.64 -5.64 -6.16
CA ASP A 37 -1.55 -4.43 -6.97
C ASP A 37 -1.43 -3.20 -6.05
N LEU A 38 -0.21 -2.68 -5.90
CA LEU A 38 0.07 -1.62 -4.93
C LEU A 38 -0.73 -0.34 -5.20
N GLY A 39 -0.92 0.02 -6.48
CA GLY A 39 -1.72 1.19 -6.86
C GLY A 39 -3.17 1.09 -6.40
N SER A 40 -3.83 -0.05 -6.66
CA SER A 40 -5.19 -0.31 -6.17
C SER A 40 -5.29 -0.35 -4.66
N CYS A 41 -4.26 -0.86 -3.98
CA CYS A 41 -4.19 -0.87 -2.51
C CYS A 41 -4.21 0.57 -1.96
N VAL A 42 -3.32 1.44 -2.46
CA VAL A 42 -3.25 2.85 -2.04
C VAL A 42 -4.55 3.59 -2.33
N VAL A 43 -5.12 3.42 -3.52
CA VAL A 43 -6.39 4.06 -3.89
C VAL A 43 -7.53 3.61 -2.99
N SER A 44 -7.60 2.31 -2.68
CA SER A 44 -8.63 1.75 -1.80
C SER A 44 -8.46 2.27 -0.37
N LYS A 45 -7.23 2.36 0.13
CA LYS A 45 -6.92 2.92 1.45
C LYS A 45 -7.31 4.39 1.54
N LEU A 46 -6.96 5.21 0.54
CA LEU A 46 -7.34 6.62 0.50
C LEU A 46 -8.86 6.82 0.49
N LYS A 47 -9.61 5.97 -0.22
CA LYS A 47 -11.09 5.98 -0.19
C LYS A 47 -11.63 5.64 1.19
N LEU A 48 -11.13 4.58 1.82
CA LEU A 48 -11.53 4.20 3.17
C LEU A 48 -11.21 5.31 4.18
N ASN A 49 -9.99 5.86 4.12
CA ASN A 49 -9.56 6.97 4.96
C ASN A 49 -10.40 8.22 4.72
N ALA A 50 -10.89 8.46 3.50
CA ALA A 50 -11.77 9.60 3.23
C ALA A 50 -13.13 9.48 3.91
N LEU A 51 -13.63 8.24 4.08
CA LEU A 51 -14.84 7.97 4.84
C LEU A 51 -14.59 8.06 6.35
N LYS A 52 -13.45 7.57 6.84
CA LYS A 52 -13.03 7.66 8.26
C LYS A 52 -12.77 9.09 8.72
N TYR A 53 -12.23 9.91 7.84
CA TYR A 53 -11.86 11.30 8.10
C TYR A 53 -12.60 12.24 7.14
N PRO A 54 -13.92 12.48 7.32
CA PRO A 54 -14.63 13.44 6.48
C PRO A 54 -14.08 14.85 6.68
N VAL A 55 -13.81 15.58 5.59
CA VAL A 55 -13.23 16.94 5.64
C VAL A 55 -14.04 17.88 6.54
N LYS A 56 -15.37 17.83 6.47
CA LYS A 56 -16.27 18.66 7.28
C LYS A 56 -16.10 18.45 8.78
N LEU A 57 -15.61 17.29 9.20
CA LEU A 57 -15.40 16.94 10.60
C LEU A 57 -13.94 17.15 11.01
N CYS A 58 -12.95 16.74 10.21
CA CYS A 58 -11.56 16.71 10.68
C CYS A 58 -10.67 17.88 10.21
N ARG A 59 -11.18 18.81 9.38
CA ARG A 59 -10.33 19.89 8.86
C ARG A 59 -9.69 20.71 9.98
N GLY A 60 -8.36 20.84 9.93
CA GLY A 60 -7.56 21.56 10.93
C GLY A 60 -7.45 20.84 12.28
N ARG A 61 -7.85 19.57 12.37
CA ARG A 61 -7.84 18.77 13.60
C ARG A 61 -7.09 17.45 13.39
N ALA A 62 -6.20 17.11 14.32
CA ALA A 62 -5.46 15.84 14.33
C ALA A 62 -6.14 14.76 15.19
N GLY A 63 -7.47 14.83 15.32
CA GLY A 63 -8.25 13.85 16.09
C GLY A 63 -8.16 12.47 15.47
N LYS A 64 -8.22 11.42 16.30
CA LYS A 64 -8.29 10.05 15.79
C LYS A 64 -9.66 9.81 15.17
N TYR A 65 -9.76 8.93 14.17
CA TYR A 65 -11.05 8.65 13.53
C TYR A 65 -12.11 8.10 14.49
N THR A 66 -11.70 7.53 15.63
CA THR A 66 -12.59 7.09 16.71
C THR A 66 -13.49 8.22 17.22
N GLU A 67 -13.06 9.49 17.08
CA GLU A 67 -13.86 10.67 17.40
C GLU A 67 -14.99 10.93 16.38
N TYR A 68 -14.92 10.32 15.20
CA TYR A 68 -15.90 10.46 14.12
C TYR A 68 -16.69 9.17 13.88
N THR A 69 -16.37 8.08 14.59
CA THR A 69 -17.01 6.77 14.41
C THR A 69 -18.52 6.84 14.63
N GLU A 70 -19.01 7.55 15.63
CA GLU A 70 -20.46 7.70 15.88
C GLU A 70 -21.20 8.35 14.69
N VAL A 71 -20.53 9.26 13.98
CA VAL A 71 -21.11 10.00 12.85
C VAL A 71 -20.91 9.27 11.53
N THR A 72 -19.77 8.61 11.36
CA THR A 72 -19.39 7.93 10.10
C THR A 72 -19.90 6.49 10.04
N GLY A 73 -20.16 5.87 11.19
CA GLY A 73 -20.45 4.45 11.30
C GLY A 73 -19.25 3.54 10.99
N ILE A 74 -18.02 4.09 10.94
CA ILE A 74 -16.80 3.35 10.61
C ILE A 74 -15.90 3.30 11.84
N ASP A 75 -15.68 2.09 12.36
CA ASP A 75 -14.82 1.82 13.52
C ASP A 75 -13.66 0.87 13.15
N GLN A 76 -12.81 0.52 14.14
CA GLN A 76 -11.80 -0.54 13.99
C GLN A 76 -12.43 -1.90 13.70
N SER A 77 -13.66 -2.16 14.13
CA SER A 77 -14.35 -3.42 13.88
C SER A 77 -14.86 -3.56 12.45
N VAL A 78 -15.04 -2.52 11.64
CA VAL A 78 -15.26 -2.69 10.18
C VAL A 78 -13.98 -3.19 9.49
N GLU A 79 -12.81 -2.84 10.02
CA GLU A 79 -11.52 -3.46 9.63
C GLU A 79 -11.30 -4.83 10.31
N SER A 80 -11.93 -5.07 11.47
CA SER A 80 -11.67 -6.22 12.36
C SER A 80 -12.78 -7.29 12.43
N GLN A 81 -13.97 -7.06 11.88
CA GLN A 81 -14.99 -8.08 11.60
C GLN A 81 -14.58 -8.92 10.40
N GLN A 82 -13.66 -8.41 9.59
CA GLN A 82 -12.82 -9.27 8.78
C GLN A 82 -11.84 -10.06 9.68
N LYS A 83 -11.28 -9.50 10.76
CA LYS A 83 -10.29 -10.06 11.73
C LYS A 83 -10.72 -11.22 12.67
N GLU A 84 -11.99 -11.46 13.03
CA GLU A 84 -12.32 -12.42 14.12
C GLU A 84 -12.68 -13.88 13.76
N GLU A 85 -13.05 -14.25 12.52
CA GLU A 85 -13.49 -15.63 12.19
C GLU A 85 -12.37 -16.70 12.21
N HIS A 86 -11.12 -16.35 12.49
CA HIS A 86 -9.94 -17.20 12.23
C HIS A 86 -9.35 -17.91 13.47
N LYS A 87 -9.88 -17.69 14.67
CA LYS A 87 -9.30 -18.30 15.88
C LYS A 87 -9.72 -19.77 16.10
N GLU A 88 -10.69 -20.28 15.34
CA GLU A 88 -11.35 -21.56 15.64
C GLU A 88 -11.00 -22.70 14.66
N GLN A 89 -10.20 -22.47 13.60
CA GLN A 89 -9.97 -23.45 12.53
C GLN A 89 -8.52 -23.97 12.40
N ALA A 90 -7.61 -23.63 13.32
CA ALA A 90 -6.21 -24.03 13.26
C ALA A 90 -5.91 -25.50 13.67
N GLU A 91 -6.92 -26.35 13.90
CA GLU A 91 -6.71 -27.70 14.49
C GLU A 91 -7.02 -28.91 13.58
N VAL A 92 -7.20 -28.78 12.26
CA VAL A 92 -7.42 -29.99 11.42
C VAL A 92 -6.73 -29.90 10.06
N THR A 93 -5.67 -30.69 9.88
CA THR A 93 -5.04 -30.98 8.57
C THR A 93 -5.68 -32.23 7.94
N PRO A 94 -5.85 -32.29 6.61
CA PRO A 94 -5.38 -33.50 5.90
C PRO A 94 -4.78 -33.29 4.50
N GLU A 95 -4.18 -34.39 4.02
CA GLU A 95 -3.27 -34.60 2.89
C GLU A 95 -3.77 -34.31 1.45
N ARG A 96 -2.76 -34.16 0.56
CA ARG A 96 -2.80 -33.99 -0.90
C ARG A 96 -3.39 -35.18 -1.68
N GLY A 97 -3.99 -34.86 -2.84
CA GLY A 97 -4.13 -35.74 -4.01
C GLY A 97 -4.16 -34.95 -5.33
N ALA A 98 -3.27 -35.28 -6.26
CA ALA A 98 -3.07 -34.62 -7.56
C ALA A 98 -4.00 -35.17 -8.67
N LYS A 99 -4.27 -34.37 -9.73
CA LYS A 99 -4.00 -34.69 -11.17
C LYS A 99 -4.72 -33.78 -12.20
N GLU A 100 -3.89 -33.28 -13.13
CA GLU A 100 -4.00 -33.25 -14.62
C GLU A 100 -5.16 -32.54 -15.37
N THR A 101 -4.73 -31.70 -16.33
CA THR A 101 -5.46 -31.07 -17.47
C THR A 101 -5.78 -32.06 -18.61
N PRO A 102 -6.64 -31.73 -19.59
CA PRO A 102 -6.08 -31.28 -20.90
C PRO A 102 -6.90 -30.28 -21.75
N ASP A 103 -6.13 -29.73 -22.70
CA ASP A 103 -6.32 -28.87 -23.89
C ASP A 103 -7.54 -29.13 -24.83
N SER A 104 -8.07 -28.05 -25.44
CA SER A 104 -8.08 -27.78 -26.91
C SER A 104 -9.32 -27.13 -27.56
N ARG A 105 -9.06 -25.97 -28.21
CA ARG A 105 -9.48 -25.51 -29.57
C ARG A 105 -10.97 -25.23 -29.91
N LYS A 106 -11.28 -23.99 -30.38
CA LYS A 106 -11.35 -23.52 -31.81
C LYS A 106 -12.33 -22.32 -32.04
N ARG A 107 -11.84 -21.31 -32.81
CA ARG A 107 -12.52 -20.47 -33.87
C ARG A 107 -13.62 -19.48 -33.40
N LYS A 108 -13.88 -18.31 -34.01
CA LYS A 108 -13.58 -17.72 -35.33
C LYS A 108 -13.82 -16.18 -35.28
N ALA A 109 -13.25 -15.46 -36.25
CA ALA A 109 -13.26 -14.01 -36.45
C ALA A 109 -14.59 -13.38 -36.94
N ALA A 110 -14.80 -12.11 -36.57
CA ALA A 110 -15.49 -11.03 -37.30
C ALA A 110 -15.16 -9.72 -36.54
N GLY A 111 -14.44 -8.75 -37.09
CA GLY A 111 -14.97 -7.74 -38.02
C GLY A 111 -14.81 -6.38 -37.34
N GLU A 112 -13.65 -5.75 -37.55
CA GLU A 112 -13.30 -4.43 -37.05
C GLU A 112 -13.93 -3.36 -37.96
N ASP A 113 -14.73 -2.47 -37.38
CA ASP A 113 -15.02 -1.16 -37.98
C ASP A 113 -14.77 -0.11 -36.89
N GLU A 114 -13.66 0.60 -37.07
CA GLU A 114 -13.16 1.64 -36.21
C GLU A 114 -14.04 2.89 -36.36
N THR A 115 -14.82 3.20 -35.32
CA THR A 115 -15.28 4.57 -35.09
C THR A 115 -14.80 5.04 -33.74
N ASN A 116 -13.65 5.72 -33.82
CA ASN A 116 -12.98 6.48 -32.80
C ASN A 116 -13.94 7.52 -32.17
N THR A 117 -14.51 7.17 -31.02
CA THR A 117 -14.96 8.16 -30.04
C THR A 117 -14.04 8.01 -28.85
N ALA A 118 -13.21 9.03 -28.60
CA ALA A 118 -12.38 9.14 -27.42
C ALA A 118 -13.29 9.23 -26.18
N SER A 119 -13.75 8.07 -25.72
CA SER A 119 -14.41 7.90 -24.45
C SER A 119 -13.37 8.16 -23.38
N SER A 120 -13.58 9.21 -22.59
CA SER A 120 -12.81 9.51 -21.39
C SER A 120 -13.04 8.42 -20.35
N ARG A 121 -12.46 7.23 -20.58
CA ARG A 121 -12.45 6.15 -19.62
C ARG A 121 -11.48 6.56 -18.53
N THR A 122 -12.00 6.82 -17.32
CA THR A 122 -11.15 6.90 -16.14
C THR A 122 -10.40 5.57 -16.02
N PRO A 123 -9.05 5.55 -16.01
CA PRO A 123 -8.30 4.32 -15.92
C PRO A 123 -8.64 3.58 -14.62
N PRO A 124 -8.67 2.23 -14.64
CA PRO A 124 -8.83 1.47 -13.41
C PRO A 124 -7.67 1.75 -12.44
N PRO A 125 -7.86 1.60 -11.11
CA PRO A 125 -6.82 1.89 -10.13
C PRO A 125 -5.47 1.20 -10.37
N SER A 126 -5.48 0.01 -10.98
CA SER A 126 -4.30 -0.77 -11.37
C SER A 126 -3.49 -0.19 -12.53
N GLU A 127 -4.02 0.80 -13.23
CA GLU A 127 -3.37 1.47 -14.37
C GLU A 127 -3.04 2.94 -14.05
N LEU A 128 -3.25 3.39 -12.81
CA LEU A 128 -2.99 4.78 -12.45
C LEU A 128 -1.48 5.07 -12.44
N PRO A 129 -1.04 6.12 -13.16
CA PRO A 129 0.31 6.63 -13.03
C PRO A 129 0.62 6.97 -11.57
N ILE A 130 1.82 6.63 -11.12
CA ILE A 130 2.31 6.97 -9.77
C ILE A 130 2.20 8.47 -9.45
N GLN A 131 2.30 9.35 -10.45
CA GLN A 131 2.09 10.79 -10.28
C GLN A 131 0.68 11.14 -9.82
N ASP A 132 -0.34 10.41 -10.30
CA ASP A 132 -1.71 10.61 -9.87
C ASP A 132 -1.92 10.11 -8.44
N ILE A 133 -1.27 9.01 -8.06
CA ILE A 133 -1.27 8.52 -6.67
C ILE A 133 -0.63 9.56 -5.73
N ILE A 134 0.54 10.11 -6.08
CA ILE A 134 1.20 11.18 -5.32
C ILE A 134 0.27 12.39 -5.16
N LYS A 135 -0.41 12.79 -6.24
CA LYS A 135 -1.38 13.88 -6.22
C LYS A 135 -2.55 13.58 -5.29
N MET A 136 -3.12 12.37 -5.34
CA MET A 136 -4.21 11.96 -4.47
C MET A 136 -3.82 12.02 -2.99
N VAL A 137 -2.64 11.53 -2.62
CA VAL A 137 -2.11 11.60 -1.24
C VAL A 137 -1.99 13.05 -0.78
N ASN A 138 -1.40 13.91 -1.61
CA ASN A 138 -1.22 15.32 -1.27
C ASN A 138 -2.54 16.08 -1.17
N THR A 139 -3.47 15.85 -2.08
CA THR A 139 -4.82 16.42 -2.02
C THR A 139 -5.56 15.98 -0.75
N PHE A 140 -5.46 14.69 -0.37
CA PHE A 140 -6.09 14.17 0.84
C PHE A 140 -5.67 14.95 2.10
N VAL A 141 -4.37 15.24 2.23
CA VAL A 141 -3.79 15.98 3.36
C VAL A 141 -4.21 17.45 3.31
N GLN A 142 -4.12 18.09 2.15
CA GLN A 142 -4.44 19.52 1.97
C GLN A 142 -5.92 19.83 2.22
N GLU A 143 -6.83 18.98 1.76
CA GLU A 143 -8.27 19.13 1.99
C GLU A 143 -8.62 19.08 3.49
N ARG A 144 -7.81 18.39 4.30
CA ARG A 144 -7.99 18.29 5.75
C ARG A 144 -7.16 19.30 6.52
N ASP A 145 -6.39 20.13 5.83
CA ASP A 145 -5.48 21.09 6.47
C ASP A 145 -4.51 20.41 7.45
N TRP A 146 -4.02 19.21 7.08
CA TRP A 146 -3.18 18.38 7.94
C TRP A 146 -1.69 18.62 7.74
N ASP A 147 -1.30 19.45 6.77
CA ASP A 147 0.09 19.88 6.57
C ASP A 147 0.73 20.41 7.86
N GLN A 148 -0.05 21.09 8.72
CA GLN A 148 0.40 21.61 10.02
C GLN A 148 0.84 20.53 11.03
N PHE A 149 0.35 19.29 10.90
CA PHE A 149 0.70 18.17 11.77
C PHE A 149 1.81 17.29 11.17
N HIS A 150 1.98 17.36 9.85
CA HIS A 150 2.90 16.53 9.08
C HIS A 150 4.31 17.16 9.04
N THR A 151 5.00 17.14 10.18
CA THR A 151 6.45 17.40 10.21
C THR A 151 7.23 16.17 9.71
N PRO A 152 8.45 16.32 9.14
CA PRO A 152 9.25 15.18 8.67
C PRO A 152 9.46 14.11 9.74
N ARG A 153 9.67 14.53 11.01
CA ARG A 153 9.81 13.61 12.14
C ARG A 153 8.53 12.82 12.38
N ASN A 154 7.38 13.48 12.44
CA ASN A 154 6.10 12.83 12.71
C ASN A 154 5.75 11.83 11.61
N VAL A 155 5.95 12.21 10.35
CA VAL A 155 5.68 11.34 9.21
C VAL A 155 6.65 10.15 9.16
N ALA A 156 7.93 10.34 9.50
CA ALA A 156 8.88 9.23 9.60
C ALA A 156 8.53 8.25 10.72
N LEU A 157 8.04 8.74 11.86
CA LEU A 157 7.57 7.89 12.96
C LEU A 157 6.28 7.13 12.60
N ALA A 158 5.35 7.78 11.91
CA ALA A 158 4.16 7.11 11.39
C ALA A 158 4.54 6.02 10.38
N LEU A 159 5.40 6.33 9.41
CA LEU A 159 5.94 5.37 8.44
C LEU A 159 6.56 4.13 9.11
N LEU A 160 7.36 4.34 10.17
CA LEU A 160 7.95 3.25 10.92
C LEU A 160 6.90 2.37 11.61
N GLY A 161 5.83 2.98 12.13
CA GLY A 161 4.69 2.26 12.72
C GLY A 161 4.02 1.35 11.70
N GLU A 162 3.62 1.89 10.55
CA GLU A 162 2.95 1.12 9.49
C GLU A 162 3.86 0.03 8.91
N ALA A 163 5.18 0.29 8.83
CA ALA A 163 6.13 -0.74 8.43
C ALA A 163 6.21 -1.88 9.46
N GLY A 164 6.06 -1.58 10.75
CA GLY A 164 5.91 -2.56 11.81
C GLY A 164 4.64 -3.41 11.64
N GLU A 165 3.48 -2.77 11.41
CA GLU A 165 2.20 -3.46 11.16
C GLU A 165 2.29 -4.37 9.93
N LEU A 166 2.96 -3.92 8.86
CA LEU A 166 3.26 -4.76 7.71
C LEU A 166 4.12 -5.97 8.06
N CYS A 167 5.18 -5.79 8.87
CA CYS A 167 6.03 -6.89 9.31
C CYS A 167 5.28 -7.90 10.20
N GLU A 168 4.33 -7.45 11.02
CA GLU A 168 3.55 -8.32 11.90
C GLU A 168 2.75 -9.39 11.13
N ILE A 169 2.36 -9.10 9.88
CA ILE A 169 1.68 -10.06 9.00
C ILE A 169 2.58 -11.25 8.66
N PHE A 170 3.89 -11.02 8.52
CA PHE A 170 4.84 -12.05 8.10
C PHE A 170 5.54 -12.76 9.25
N GLN A 171 5.47 -12.21 10.48
CA GLN A 171 6.34 -12.62 11.59
C GLN A 171 6.24 -14.10 11.99
N TRP A 172 5.10 -14.76 11.72
CA TRP A 172 4.85 -16.17 12.08
C TRP A 172 4.74 -17.09 10.86
N LEU A 173 4.97 -16.57 9.66
CA LEU A 173 4.93 -17.38 8.46
C LEU A 173 6.22 -18.19 8.37
N GLY A 174 6.08 -19.51 8.27
CA GLY A 174 7.20 -20.38 7.98
C GLY A 174 7.70 -20.14 6.56
N ASP A 175 9.02 -20.20 6.39
CA ASP A 175 9.61 -20.23 5.06
C ASP A 175 9.32 -21.59 4.41
N GLU A 176 8.84 -21.59 3.16
CA GLU A 176 8.85 -22.82 2.36
C GLU A 176 10.29 -23.20 2.00
N ALA A 177 10.50 -24.44 1.53
CA ALA A 177 11.83 -24.98 1.23
C ALA A 177 12.65 -24.16 0.20
N ASP A 178 12.02 -23.25 -0.57
CA ASP A 178 12.67 -22.36 -1.54
C ASP A 178 12.78 -20.89 -1.07
N GLY A 179 12.46 -20.60 0.20
CA GLY A 179 12.52 -19.26 0.79
C GLY A 179 11.43 -18.30 0.30
N LYS A 180 10.42 -18.81 -0.42
CA LYS A 180 9.25 -18.02 -0.78
C LYS A 180 8.17 -18.24 0.27
N VAL A 181 7.62 -17.15 0.79
CA VAL A 181 6.33 -17.21 1.48
C VAL A 181 5.31 -17.63 0.42
N ASP A 182 4.64 -18.76 0.62
CA ASP A 182 3.55 -19.18 -0.26
C ASP A 182 2.29 -18.34 0.02
N VAL A 183 2.33 -17.09 -0.43
CA VAL A 183 1.22 -16.14 -0.42
C VAL A 183 0.22 -16.45 -1.54
N LYS A 184 0.64 -17.16 -2.58
CA LYS A 184 -0.16 -17.43 -3.78
C LYS A 184 -0.97 -18.73 -3.62
N GLY A 185 -2.03 -18.63 -2.82
CA GLY A 185 -3.09 -19.65 -2.75
C GLY A 185 -3.45 -20.10 -1.34
N LYS A 186 -2.67 -19.71 -0.32
CA LYS A 186 -2.94 -20.02 1.09
C LYS A 186 -3.70 -18.92 1.83
N TRP A 187 -3.59 -17.67 1.38
CA TRP A 187 -4.17 -16.55 2.12
C TRP A 187 -5.63 -16.30 1.76
N GLU A 188 -6.45 -16.20 2.79
CA GLU A 188 -7.83 -15.81 2.70
C GLU A 188 -7.97 -14.36 2.22
N LYS A 189 -9.15 -14.03 1.68
CA LYS A 189 -9.46 -12.68 1.17
C LYS A 189 -9.15 -11.59 2.19
N LYS A 190 -9.40 -11.87 3.47
CA LYS A 190 -9.15 -10.99 4.61
C LYS A 190 -7.65 -10.73 4.82
N GLU A 191 -6.81 -11.75 4.82
CA GLU A 191 -5.36 -11.60 5.00
C GLU A 191 -4.77 -10.78 3.85
N ARG A 192 -5.23 -11.05 2.62
CA ARG A 192 -4.88 -10.22 1.45
C ARG A 192 -5.36 -8.78 1.58
N THR A 193 -6.55 -8.57 2.14
CA THR A 193 -7.08 -7.22 2.38
C THR A 193 -6.21 -6.49 3.39
N HIS A 194 -5.88 -7.13 4.52
CA HIS A 194 -5.02 -6.56 5.55
C HIS A 194 -3.63 -6.21 5.01
N LEU A 195 -2.97 -7.13 4.31
CA LEU A 195 -1.70 -6.85 3.63
C LEU A 195 -1.82 -5.66 2.68
N GLY A 196 -2.92 -5.58 1.91
CA GLY A 196 -3.17 -4.44 1.04
C GLY A 196 -3.33 -3.12 1.80
N GLN A 197 -3.92 -3.13 3.00
CA GLN A 197 -4.00 -1.94 3.85
C GLN A 197 -2.61 -1.51 4.32
N GLU A 198 -1.80 -2.42 4.85
CA GLU A 198 -0.47 -2.06 5.40
C GLU A 198 0.52 -1.65 4.32
N LEU A 199 0.52 -2.33 3.17
CA LEU A 199 1.30 -1.90 1.99
C LEU A 199 0.90 -0.49 1.55
N ALA A 200 -0.40 -0.17 1.61
CA ALA A 200 -0.90 1.14 1.25
C ALA A 200 -0.47 2.22 2.25
N ASP A 201 -0.58 1.98 3.56
CA ASP A 201 -0.20 2.96 4.58
C ASP A 201 1.29 3.27 4.54
N VAL A 202 2.13 2.25 4.42
CA VAL A 202 3.58 2.40 4.21
C VAL A 202 3.88 3.24 2.96
N THR A 203 3.17 3.00 1.86
CA THR A 203 3.34 3.77 0.62
C THR A 203 2.86 5.22 0.76
N ILE A 204 1.74 5.46 1.44
CA ILE A 204 1.19 6.79 1.66
C ILE A 204 2.15 7.65 2.48
N TYR A 205 2.69 7.12 3.58
CA TYR A 205 3.63 7.90 4.41
C TYR A 205 5.00 8.06 3.76
N SER A 206 5.49 7.11 2.98
CA SER A 206 6.74 7.28 2.23
C SER A 206 6.62 8.35 1.13
N ILE A 207 5.51 8.38 0.38
CA ILE A 207 5.16 9.49 -0.55
C ILE A 207 5.12 10.82 0.20
N ARG A 208 4.48 10.83 1.37
CA ARG A 208 4.32 12.05 2.16
C ARG A 208 5.66 12.57 2.68
N LEU A 209 6.55 11.67 3.12
CA LEU A 209 7.89 12.03 3.58
C LEU A 209 8.72 12.61 2.43
N ALA A 210 8.67 12.00 1.25
CA ALA A 210 9.34 12.52 0.06
C ALA A 210 8.84 13.92 -0.31
N THR A 211 7.50 14.13 -0.29
CA THR A 211 6.88 15.44 -0.55
C THR A 211 7.38 16.51 0.42
N LEU A 212 7.42 16.21 1.72
CA LEU A 212 7.86 17.15 2.76
C LEU A 212 9.34 17.52 2.65
N GLN A 213 10.16 16.63 2.10
CA GLN A 213 11.60 16.85 1.91
C GLN A 213 11.95 17.42 0.54
N GLY A 214 10.96 17.61 -0.36
CA GLY A 214 11.20 18.04 -1.73
C GLY A 214 11.96 17.01 -2.58
N ILE A 215 11.88 15.73 -2.21
CA ILE A 215 12.56 14.62 -2.90
C ILE A 215 11.60 14.09 -3.98
N PRO A 216 12.01 14.01 -5.25
CA PRO A 216 11.22 13.33 -6.28
C PRO A 216 10.98 11.86 -5.89
N TYR A 217 9.71 11.45 -5.86
CA TYR A 217 9.33 10.08 -5.53
C TYR A 217 9.50 9.11 -6.70
N VAL A 218 9.65 9.64 -7.92
CA VAL A 218 10.04 8.92 -9.14
C VAL A 218 11.21 9.59 -9.82
#